data_AF-W1Y4U9-F1
#
_entry.id   AF-W1Y4U9-F1
#
_cell.length_a   1.000
_cell.length_b   1.000
_cell.length_c   1.000
_cell.angle_alpha   90.00
_cell.angle_beta   90.00
_cell.angle_gamma   90.00
#
_symmetry.space_group_name_H-M   'P 1'
#
loop_
_entity.id
_entity.type
_entity.pdbx_description
1 polymer ?
#
loop_
_entity_poly.entity_id
_entity_poly.type
_entity_poly.pdbx_seq_one_letter_code
_entity_poly.pdbx_strand_id
1 'polypeptide(L)'
;NGGQASIAISNTSPNLFTVPGDRIIAVNSLDGALTNNEQTASGGVVVATVNKKPFTFILETERGLNLSIQAVPREGAGRTIQLVSEDRKS
;
A
#
# COMPACT_ATOMS: atom_id res chain seq x y z
N ASN A 1 12.69 8.87 7.71
CA ASN A 1 12.22 9.73 6.61
C ASN A 1 11.21 8.95 5.77
N GLY A 2 9.97 8.80 6.25
CA GLY A 2 8.92 8.10 5.51
C GLY A 2 8.22 9.06 4.56
N GLY A 3 8.41 8.92 3.26
CA GLY A 3 7.68 9.70 2.26
C GLY A 3 6.19 9.35 2.31
N GLN A 4 5.33 10.37 2.39
CA GLN A 4 3.89 10.20 2.24
C GLN A 4 3.55 10.27 0.76
N ALA A 5 3.00 9.18 0.21
CA ALA A 5 2.53 9.14 -1.18
C ALA A 5 1.00 9.14 -1.20
N SER A 6 0.42 10.06 -1.99
CA SER A 6 -1.02 10.09 -2.28
C SER A 6 -1.28 9.23 -3.53
N ILE A 7 -1.96 8.10 -3.37
CA ILE A 7 -2.04 7.05 -4.41
C ILE A 7 -3.49 6.74 -4.72
N ALA A 8 -3.87 6.88 -6.00
CA ALA A 8 -5.17 6.44 -6.47
C ALA A 8 -5.24 4.91 -6.55
N ILE A 9 -6.20 4.32 -5.83
CA ILE A 9 -6.46 2.87 -5.79
C ILE A 9 -7.89 2.57 -6.19
N SER A 10 -8.15 1.34 -6.67
CA SER A 10 -9.51 0.88 -6.90
C SER A 10 -10.24 0.59 -5.57
N ASN A 11 -11.51 0.98 -5.47
CA ASN A 11 -12.44 0.51 -4.44
C ASN A 11 -13.49 -0.49 -4.94
N THR A 12 -13.35 -0.94 -6.18
CA THR A 12 -14.21 -1.95 -6.82
C THR A 12 -13.43 -3.18 -7.26
N SER A 13 -12.10 -3.19 -7.05
CA SER A 13 -11.20 -4.29 -7.40
C SER A 13 -9.97 -4.26 -6.48
N PRO A 14 -9.32 -5.41 -6.23
CA PRO A 14 -8.09 -5.46 -5.43
C PRO A 14 -6.94 -4.69 -6.07
N ASN A 15 -6.00 -4.22 -5.24
CA ASN A 15 -4.79 -3.51 -5.66
C ASN A 15 -3.57 -4.23 -5.11
N LEU A 16 -2.50 -4.36 -5.89
CA LEU A 16 -1.25 -4.97 -5.48
C LEU A 16 -0.21 -3.87 -5.19
N PHE A 17 0.36 -3.87 -3.99
CA PHE A 17 1.51 -3.04 -3.62
C PHE A 17 2.77 -3.88 -3.57
N THR A 18 3.88 -3.33 -4.07
CA THR A 18 5.20 -3.98 -4.08
C THR A 18 6.29 -2.97 -3.76
N VAL A 19 7.39 -3.42 -3.16
CA VAL A 19 8.61 -2.64 -2.92
C VAL A 19 9.76 -3.37 -3.62
N PRO A 20 10.32 -2.85 -4.72
CA PRO A 20 11.39 -3.55 -5.45
C PRO A 20 12.60 -3.83 -4.56
N GLY A 21 13.05 -5.09 -4.54
CA GLY A 21 14.19 -5.53 -3.74
C GLY A 21 13.91 -5.68 -2.24
N ASP A 22 12.65 -5.56 -1.81
CA ASP A 22 12.22 -5.71 -0.42
C ASP A 22 10.92 -6.53 -0.33
N ARG A 23 10.53 -6.89 0.89
CA ARG A 23 9.30 -7.63 1.19
C ARG A 23 8.45 -6.81 2.15
N ILE A 24 7.18 -6.63 1.81
CA ILE A 24 6.18 -6.09 2.74
C ILE A 24 5.83 -7.21 3.72
N ILE A 25 5.88 -6.92 5.02
CA ILE A 25 5.65 -7.89 6.10
C ILE A 25 4.45 -7.53 6.98
N ALA A 26 4.02 -6.26 6.99
CA ALA A 26 2.84 -5.85 7.74
C ALA A 26 2.04 -4.76 7.01
N VAL A 27 0.74 -4.75 7.27
CA VAL A 27 -0.21 -3.71 6.86
C VAL A 27 -0.96 -3.25 8.11
N ASN A 28 -0.87 -1.97 8.41
CA ASN A 28 -1.57 -1.36 9.55
C ASN A 28 -2.54 -0.29 9.03
N SER A 29 -3.84 -0.46 9.29
CA SER A 29 -4.89 0.50 8.92
C SER A 29 -5.91 0.65 10.04
N LEU A 30 -6.66 1.75 10.04
CA LEU A 30 -7.83 1.86 10.91
C LEU A 30 -8.87 0.79 10.57
N ASP A 31 -9.63 0.36 11.59
CA ASP A 31 -10.68 -0.64 11.43
C ASP A 31 -11.67 -0.24 10.32
N GLY A 32 -11.95 -1.20 9.42
CA GLY A 32 -12.86 -1.02 8.30
C GLY A 32 -12.31 -0.19 7.13
N ALA A 33 -11.08 0.34 7.21
CA ALA A 33 -10.46 1.05 6.09
C ALA A 33 -10.12 0.10 4.92
N LEU A 34 -9.62 -1.09 5.24
CA LEU A 34 -9.39 -2.19 4.30
C LEU A 34 -10.38 -3.32 4.60
N THR A 35 -10.93 -3.92 3.53
CA THR A 35 -11.78 -5.11 3.63
C THR A 35 -11.00 -6.40 3.49
N ASN A 36 -9.82 -6.34 2.86
CA ASN A 36 -8.87 -7.44 2.79
C ASN A 36 -7.43 -6.89 2.68
N ASN A 37 -6.48 -7.62 3.26
CA ASN A 37 -5.06 -7.50 2.98
C ASN A 37 -4.43 -8.90 3.00
N GLU A 38 -3.69 -9.24 1.94
CA GLU A 38 -3.12 -10.58 1.75
C GLU A 38 -1.67 -10.48 1.26
N GLN A 39 -0.75 -11.05 2.02
CA GLN A 39 0.66 -11.11 1.63
C GLN A 39 0.84 -12.09 0.46
N THR A 40 1.63 -11.68 -0.53
CA THR A 40 1.95 -12.51 -1.69
C THR A 40 3.27 -13.24 -1.48
N ALA A 41 3.44 -14.40 -2.13
CA ALA A 41 4.70 -15.15 -2.08
C ALA A 41 5.91 -14.32 -2.58
N SER A 42 5.69 -13.45 -3.57
CA SER A 42 6.70 -12.54 -4.14
C SER A 42 7.05 -11.35 -3.26
N GLY A 43 6.41 -11.19 -2.09
CA GLY A 43 6.74 -10.15 -1.11
C GLY A 43 6.01 -8.82 -1.29
N GLY A 44 5.04 -8.75 -2.20
CA GLY A 44 4.03 -7.68 -2.22
C GLY A 44 2.84 -7.99 -1.32
N VAL A 45 1.89 -7.06 -1.27
CA VAL A 45 0.61 -7.24 -0.57
C VAL A 45 -0.56 -6.83 -1.48
N VAL A 46 -1.58 -7.68 -1.56
CA VAL A 46 -2.85 -7.35 -2.19
C VAL A 46 -3.75 -6.70 -1.14
N VAL A 47 -4.33 -5.54 -1.44
CA VAL A 47 -5.29 -4.84 -0.57
C VAL A 47 -6.60 -4.59 -1.31
N ALA A 48 -7.72 -4.71 -0.60
CA ALA A 48 -9.03 -4.34 -1.08
C ALA A 48 -9.69 -3.37 -0.09
N THR A 49 -10.51 -2.47 -0.62
CA THR A 49 -11.31 -1.53 0.16
C THR A 49 -12.61 -1.26 -0.57
N VAL A 50 -13.68 -0.98 0.18
CA VAL A 50 -14.93 -0.40 -0.34
C VAL A 50 -15.09 1.07 0.07
N ASN A 51 -14.09 1.63 0.75
CA ASN A 51 -14.11 3.00 1.22
C ASN A 51 -14.16 3.96 0.01
N LYS A 52 -14.89 5.06 0.15
CA LYS A 52 -15.07 6.10 -0.88
C LYS A 52 -14.35 7.40 -0.52
N LYS A 53 -13.83 7.50 0.71
CA LYS A 53 -13.07 8.67 1.19
C LYS A 53 -11.60 8.33 1.26
N PRO A 54 -10.69 9.31 1.08
CA PRO A 54 -9.28 9.10 1.32
C PRO A 54 -9.03 8.58 2.74
N PHE A 55 -8.09 7.67 2.87
CA PHE A 55 -7.65 7.12 4.17
C PHE A 55 -6.16 6.78 4.12
N THR A 56 -5.56 6.60 5.28
CA THR A 56 -4.15 6.22 5.39
C THR A 56 -4.02 4.79 5.89
N PHE A 57 -3.07 4.07 5.33
CA PHE A 57 -2.55 2.83 5.90
C PHE A 57 -1.02 2.83 5.82
N ILE A 58 -0.40 2.05 6.71
CA ILE A 58 1.05 1.92 6.80
C ILE A 58 1.45 0.55 6.27
N LEU A 59 2.52 0.52 5.48
CA LEU A 59 3.21 -0.70 5.08
C LEU A 59 4.55 -0.76 5.78
N GLU A 60 4.87 -1.91 6.35
CA GLU A 60 6.18 -2.19 6.95
C GLU A 60 6.89 -3.22 6.10
N THR A 61 8.19 -3.03 5.91
CA THR A 61 9.03 -3.90 5.09
C THR A 61 10.05 -4.64 5.93
N GLU A 62 10.54 -5.77 5.41
CA GLU A 62 11.54 -6.61 6.07
C GLU A 62 12.86 -5.86 6.33
N ARG A 63 13.24 -4.89 5.48
CA ARG A 63 14.44 -4.05 5.70
C ARG A 63 14.18 -2.83 6.60
N GLY A 64 13.00 -2.74 7.22
CA GLY A 64 12.68 -1.72 8.23
C GLY A 64 12.19 -0.39 7.68
N LEU A 65 11.80 -0.30 6.40
CA LEU A 65 11.07 0.87 5.89
C LEU A 65 9.61 0.83 6.37
N ASN A 66 9.14 1.98 6.87
CA ASN A 66 7.74 2.24 7.18
C ASN A 66 7.20 3.27 6.18
N LEU A 67 6.24 2.85 5.35
CA LEU A 67 5.69 3.65 4.26
C LEU A 67 4.25 4.07 4.60
N SER A 68 4.01 5.38 4.65
CA SER A 68 2.67 5.94 4.88
C SER A 68 1.97 6.19 3.55
N ILE A 69 0.90 5.45 3.28
CA ILE A 69 0.15 5.52 2.03
C ILE A 69 -1.16 6.25 2.27
N GLN A 70 -1.32 7.43 1.66
CA GLN A 70 -2.63 8.07 1.58
C GLN A 70 -3.37 7.52 0.36
N ALA A 71 -4.23 6.54 0.58
CA ALA A 71 -5.09 6.01 -0.45
C ALA A 71 -6.16 7.03 -0.85
N VAL A 72 -6.36 7.20 -2.16
CA VAL A 72 -7.45 7.98 -2.75
C VAL A 72 -8.31 7.02 -3.57
N PRO A 73 -9.35 6.41 -2.98
CA PRO A 73 -10.12 5.37 -3.66
C PRO A 73 -10.94 5.92 -4.81
N ARG A 74 -11.01 5.17 -5.92
CA ARG A 74 -11.80 5.48 -7.13
C ARG A 74 -12.37 4.19 -7.71
N GLU A 75 -13.51 4.29 -8.39
CA GLU A 75 -14.05 3.15 -9.13
C GLU A 75 -13.16 2.84 -10.34
N GLY A 76 -13.04 1.54 -10.66
CA GLY A 76 -12.29 1.08 -11.83
C GLY A 76 -11.47 -0.19 -11.58
N ALA A 77 -10.63 -0.54 -12.55
CA ALA A 77 -9.77 -1.70 -12.47
C ALA A 77 -8.73 -1.59 -11.34
N GLY A 78 -8.39 -2.73 -10.76
CA GLY A 78 -7.31 -2.88 -9.80
C GLY A 78 -5.97 -2.39 -10.36
N ARG A 79 -5.08 -1.94 -9.48
CA ARG A 79 -3.77 -1.42 -9.87
C ARG A 79 -2.64 -2.20 -9.22
N THR A 80 -1.52 -2.34 -9.93
CA THR A 80 -0.24 -2.70 -9.34
C THR A 80 0.57 -1.42 -9.12
N ILE A 81 1.01 -1.21 -7.88
CA ILE A 81 1.75 -0.06 -7.42
C ILE A 81 3.13 -0.52 -6.97
N GLN A 82 4.17 0.06 -7.56
CA GLN A 82 5.55 -0.09 -7.10
C GLN A 82 5.93 1.12 -6.27
N LEU A 83 6.28 0.88 -5.01
CA LEU A 83 6.75 1.89 -4.09
C LEU A 83 8.27 1.91 -4.14
N VAL A 84 8.82 3.04 -4.58
CA VAL A 84 10.26 3.29 -4.60
C VAL A 84 10.57 4.35 -3.54
N SER A 85 11.43 4.02 -2.57
CA SER A 85 12.00 5.04 -1.69
C SER A 85 13.15 5.71 -2.42
N GLU A 86 13.17 7.04 -2.50
CA GLU A 86 14.39 7.74 -2.88
C GLU A 86 15.43 7.56 -1.77
N ASP A 87 16.42 6.69 -2.01
CA ASP A 87 17.66 6.66 -1.25
C ASP A 87 18.38 8.01 -1.46
N ARG A 88 18.07 9.02 -0.66
CA ARG A 88 19.03 10.11 -0.44
C ARG A 88 20.12 9.59 0.48
N LYS A 89 21.15 9.01 -0.13
CA LYS A 89 22.49 9.07 0.46
C LYS A 89 22.86 10.56 0.59
N SER A 90 22.83 11.08 1.81
CA SER A 90 23.63 12.26 2.20
C SER A 90 24.91 11.77 2.87
#